data_AF-S6GQS8-F1
#
_entry.id   AF-S6GQS8-F1
#
_cell.length_a   1.000
_cell.length_b   1.000
_cell.length_c   1.000
_cell.angle_alpha   90.00
_cell.angle_beta   90.00
_cell.angle_gamma   90.00
#
_symmetry.space_group_name_H-M   'P 1'
#
loop_
_entity.id
_entity.type
_entity.pdbx_description
1 polymer ?
#
loop_
_entity_poly.entity_id
_entity_poly.type
_entity_poly.pdbx_seq_one_letter_code
_entity_poly.pdbx_strand_id
1 'polypeptide(L)'
;MLEKIAPSLVAGVPVIVKPATVSCYLTEAVVKEIVASEILPLGAVQLISGSTGDLLEHLTSQDVITFTGSATTGQMLKNHPNITRNSVPFTMEADSLNACVLGEDVTAQMPEFELFVKEIQREMTTKAGQKCTAIRRAIVPANMLDKVASALKARLVKTLIGDPNRSEVRMGALVGASQCADVAKNVALLKRDCEQVLGDWNEFEVDHDEIQAGAYFPPTVLICRNPFEVESVHSIEAFGPVCTLMPYTGNDQAVKLMQMGGGSLAASVFSFDHQIAFDLIHRAASHHGRMLLLNRESAKESTGHGSPMPSLVHGGPGRAGGGEELGGIRAIKHYMQRTAIQGSPNSLMALTREYQRGADRNMDLIHPFRKNFDQLIIGDALKTHRRTVTEADIVNFGCLSGDHFYAHFDEIAAADSFFGKRVAHGYFVISAAAGLFVDPGEGPVIANYGIDNLRFIEPVGIGDTIQVTLTAKRKVEKVKREDEDRHTGIVIWDVEVHNQHQELVALYDILTLVEREKR
;
A
#
# COMPACT_ATOMS: atom_id res chain seq x y z
N MET A 1 -2.85 -15.87 5.45
CA MET A 1 -1.72 -16.33 6.30
C MET A 1 -0.43 -15.62 5.91
N LEU A 2 0.18 -15.92 4.75
CA LEU A 2 1.52 -15.43 4.40
C LEU A 2 1.63 -13.90 4.34
N GLU A 3 0.57 -13.20 3.91
CA GLU A 3 0.51 -11.74 3.89
C GLU A 3 0.65 -11.08 5.28
N LYS A 4 0.29 -11.82 6.34
CA LYS A 4 0.40 -11.36 7.73
C LYS A 4 1.72 -11.80 8.35
N ILE A 5 2.19 -13.01 8.04
CA ILE A 5 3.47 -13.53 8.54
C ILE A 5 4.64 -12.64 8.09
N ALA A 6 4.68 -12.24 6.83
CA ALA A 6 5.78 -11.45 6.29
C ALA A 6 6.05 -10.15 7.08
N PRO A 7 5.07 -9.24 7.29
CA PRO A 7 5.31 -8.03 8.09
C PRO A 7 5.59 -8.33 9.57
N SER A 8 5.02 -9.39 10.16
CA SER A 8 5.31 -9.77 11.55
C SER A 8 6.76 -10.21 11.75
N LEU A 9 7.26 -11.10 10.88
CA LEU A 9 8.63 -11.58 10.94
C LEU A 9 9.64 -10.46 10.65
N VAL A 10 9.34 -9.57 9.69
CA VAL A 10 10.17 -8.39 9.42
C VAL A 10 10.21 -7.44 10.62
N ALA A 11 9.13 -7.33 11.40
CA ALA A 11 9.09 -6.58 12.64
C ALA A 11 9.80 -7.28 13.82
N GLY A 12 10.22 -8.54 13.66
CA GLY A 12 10.85 -9.34 14.71
C GLY A 12 9.86 -9.98 15.68
N VAL A 13 8.61 -10.19 15.28
CA VAL A 13 7.55 -10.78 16.13
C VAL A 13 7.27 -12.23 15.70
N PRO A 14 7.38 -13.23 16.59
CA PRO A 14 7.01 -14.60 16.29
C PRO A 14 5.49 -14.73 16.11
N VAL A 15 5.04 -15.69 15.29
CA VAL A 15 3.64 -15.83 14.91
C VAL A 15 3.05 -17.17 15.32
N ILE A 16 1.84 -17.15 15.89
CA ILE A 16 0.99 -18.32 16.08
C ILE A 16 -0.16 -18.23 15.08
N VAL A 17 -0.17 -19.11 14.09
CA VAL A 17 -1.21 -19.14 13.05
C VAL A 17 -2.35 -20.03 13.49
N LYS A 18 -3.58 -19.51 13.44
CA LYS A 18 -4.80 -20.31 13.57
C LYS A 18 -5.63 -20.20 12.29
N PRO A 19 -5.59 -21.17 11.36
CA PRO A 19 -6.41 -21.14 10.15
C PRO A 19 -7.89 -21.48 10.44
N ALA A 20 -8.75 -21.20 9.46
CA ALA A 20 -10.10 -21.75 9.44
C ALA A 20 -10.04 -23.27 9.30
N THR A 21 -10.83 -23.99 10.10
CA THR A 21 -10.76 -25.46 10.19
C THR A 21 -11.06 -26.15 8.84
N VAL A 22 -11.99 -25.60 8.05
CA VAL A 22 -12.44 -26.21 6.80
C VAL A 22 -11.34 -26.31 5.73
N SER A 23 -10.32 -25.44 5.78
CA SER A 23 -9.24 -25.34 4.79
C SER A 23 -7.84 -25.36 5.41
N CYS A 24 -7.71 -25.83 6.66
CA CYS A 24 -6.45 -25.76 7.41
C CYS A 24 -5.33 -26.62 6.83
N TYR A 25 -5.64 -27.66 6.05
CA TYR A 25 -4.64 -28.58 5.48
C TYR A 25 -3.54 -27.85 4.69
N LEU A 26 -3.91 -26.94 3.77
CA LEU A 26 -2.90 -26.19 3.00
C LEU A 26 -2.05 -25.28 3.90
N THR A 27 -2.66 -24.72 4.96
CA THR A 27 -1.92 -23.89 5.93
C THR A 27 -0.89 -24.74 6.67
N GLU A 28 -1.28 -25.93 7.12
CA GLU A 28 -0.40 -26.89 7.78
C GLU A 28 0.74 -27.34 6.88
N ALA A 29 0.45 -27.73 5.64
CA ALA A 29 1.46 -28.11 4.66
C ALA A 29 2.50 -26.99 4.44
N VAL A 30 2.07 -25.73 4.28
CA VAL A 30 2.99 -24.60 4.10
C VAL A 30 3.81 -24.33 5.36
N VAL A 31 3.21 -24.34 6.55
CA VAL A 31 3.94 -24.13 7.80
C VAL A 31 4.97 -25.24 8.03
N LYS A 32 4.62 -26.49 7.71
CA LYS A 32 5.52 -27.64 7.80
C LYS A 32 6.77 -27.45 6.94
N GLU A 33 6.63 -27.00 5.70
CA GLU A 33 7.77 -26.70 4.82
C GLU A 33 8.61 -25.53 5.33
N ILE A 34 7.97 -24.47 5.85
CA ILE A 34 8.69 -23.33 6.46
C ILE A 34 9.55 -23.82 7.65
N VAL A 35 8.99 -24.63 8.54
CA VAL A 35 9.72 -25.16 9.70
C VAL A 35 10.83 -26.13 9.26
N ALA A 36 10.55 -27.02 8.31
CA ALA A 36 11.52 -27.99 7.79
C ALA A 36 12.70 -27.33 7.06
N SER A 37 12.54 -26.10 6.56
CA SER A 37 13.62 -25.36 5.90
C SER A 37 14.73 -24.91 6.85
N GLU A 38 14.46 -24.84 8.17
CA GLU A 38 15.38 -24.34 9.21
C GLU A 38 15.94 -22.92 8.96
N ILE A 39 15.35 -22.17 8.01
CA ILE A 39 15.73 -20.78 7.71
C ILE A 39 15.37 -19.86 8.90
N LEU A 40 14.26 -20.15 9.58
CA LEU A 40 13.77 -19.36 10.71
C LEU A 40 14.12 -20.02 12.04
N PRO A 41 14.37 -19.23 13.11
CA PRO A 41 14.59 -19.78 14.44
C PRO A 41 13.40 -20.61 14.94
N LEU A 42 13.67 -21.60 15.79
CA LEU A 42 12.63 -22.37 16.47
C LEU A 42 11.66 -21.45 17.21
N GLY A 43 10.35 -21.65 17.00
CA GLY A 43 9.28 -20.86 17.61
C GLY A 43 8.89 -19.58 16.86
N ALA A 44 9.63 -19.20 15.80
CA ALA A 44 9.29 -18.03 14.99
C ALA A 44 7.93 -18.17 14.27
N VAL A 45 7.58 -19.39 13.85
CA VAL A 45 6.28 -19.72 13.25
C VAL A 45 5.71 -20.96 13.93
N GLN A 46 4.48 -20.86 14.43
CA GLN A 46 3.74 -21.91 15.12
C GLN A 46 2.33 -22.04 14.52
N LEU A 47 1.68 -23.19 14.70
CA LEU A 47 0.36 -23.48 14.12
C LEU A 47 -0.56 -24.15 15.14
N ILE A 48 -1.83 -23.73 15.16
CA ILE A 48 -2.91 -24.40 15.88
C ILE A 48 -4.03 -24.75 14.89
N SER A 49 -4.21 -26.03 14.62
CA SER A 49 -5.32 -26.55 13.80
C SER A 49 -6.47 -27.02 14.70
N GLY A 50 -7.51 -26.20 14.84
CA GLY A 50 -8.65 -26.52 15.70
C GLY A 50 -9.13 -25.31 16.52
N SER A 51 -9.63 -25.54 17.73
CA SER A 51 -9.96 -24.46 18.66
C SER A 51 -8.69 -23.83 19.23
N THR A 52 -8.75 -22.53 19.55
CA THR A 52 -7.67 -21.83 20.28
C THR A 52 -7.62 -22.22 21.75
N GLY A 53 -8.64 -22.88 22.29
CA GLY A 53 -8.73 -23.17 23.72
C GLY A 53 -8.68 -21.89 24.56
N ASP A 54 -7.80 -21.87 25.55
CA ASP A 54 -7.55 -20.77 26.47
C ASP A 54 -6.45 -19.80 25.98
N LEU A 55 -5.96 -19.90 24.74
CA LEU A 55 -4.88 -19.05 24.20
C LEU A 55 -5.10 -17.56 24.48
N LEU A 56 -6.33 -17.07 24.32
CA LEU A 56 -6.66 -15.65 24.50
C LEU A 56 -6.62 -15.22 25.97
N GLU A 57 -6.70 -16.14 26.93
CA GLU A 57 -6.58 -15.88 28.37
C GLU A 57 -5.12 -15.61 28.77
N HIS A 58 -4.16 -16.10 28.00
CA HIS A 58 -2.72 -16.00 28.31
C HIS A 58 -2.00 -14.86 27.59
N LEU A 59 -2.73 -14.07 26.78
CA LEU A 59 -2.16 -12.90 26.10
C LEU A 59 -1.78 -11.80 27.10
N THR A 60 -0.74 -11.07 26.75
CA THR A 60 -0.15 -9.96 27.49
C THR A 60 -0.22 -8.67 26.66
N SER A 61 0.16 -7.53 27.25
CA SER A 61 0.13 -6.22 26.57
C SER A 61 1.14 -6.05 25.42
N GLN A 62 2.01 -7.03 25.18
CA GLN A 62 2.97 -7.02 24.06
C GLN A 62 2.50 -7.88 22.88
N ASP A 63 1.44 -8.66 23.06
CA ASP A 63 0.87 -9.46 21.99
C ASP A 63 0.02 -8.59 21.05
N VAL A 64 -0.22 -9.07 19.84
CA VAL A 64 -1.13 -8.46 18.88
C VAL A 64 -2.00 -9.54 18.23
N ILE A 65 -3.26 -9.21 17.95
CA ILE A 65 -4.18 -10.12 17.26
C ILE A 65 -4.58 -9.51 15.92
N THR A 66 -4.46 -10.32 14.87
CA THR A 66 -4.88 -9.94 13.52
C THR A 66 -5.91 -10.95 12.99
N PHE A 67 -7.19 -10.61 13.09
CA PHE A 67 -8.32 -11.48 12.74
C PHE A 67 -8.83 -11.23 11.32
N THR A 68 -9.15 -12.31 10.59
CA THR A 68 -9.94 -12.28 9.34
C THR A 68 -11.08 -13.29 9.45
N GLY A 69 -12.32 -12.86 9.23
CA GLY A 69 -13.49 -13.75 9.24
C GLY A 69 -14.80 -12.99 9.44
N SER A 70 -15.87 -13.68 9.86
CA SER A 70 -17.19 -13.05 10.04
C SER A 70 -17.16 -11.90 11.04
N ALA A 71 -17.97 -10.86 10.80
CA ALA A 71 -18.09 -9.71 11.72
C ALA A 71 -18.50 -10.12 13.14
N THR A 72 -19.46 -11.05 13.29
CA THR A 72 -19.94 -11.53 14.60
C THR A 72 -18.83 -12.17 15.42
N THR A 73 -18.05 -13.07 14.81
CA THR A 73 -16.91 -13.73 15.48
C THR A 73 -15.83 -12.72 15.84
N GLY A 74 -15.49 -11.80 14.93
CA GLY A 74 -14.50 -10.76 15.18
C GLY A 74 -14.88 -9.86 16.35
N GLN A 75 -16.15 -9.44 16.44
CA GLN A 75 -16.64 -8.64 17.56
C GLN A 75 -16.67 -9.42 18.88
N MET A 76 -17.06 -10.69 18.85
CA MET A 76 -16.99 -11.55 20.03
C MET A 76 -15.54 -11.63 20.56
N LEU A 77 -14.57 -11.86 19.67
CA LEU A 77 -13.16 -11.93 20.02
C LEU A 77 -12.64 -10.58 20.52
N LYS A 78 -12.94 -9.48 19.82
CA LYS A 78 -12.52 -8.12 20.22
C LYS A 78 -12.98 -7.74 21.62
N ASN A 79 -14.14 -8.24 22.05
CA ASN A 79 -14.72 -8.02 23.37
C ASN A 79 -14.23 -9.02 24.45
N HIS A 80 -13.23 -9.87 24.14
CA HIS A 80 -12.69 -10.82 25.11
C HIS A 80 -12.08 -10.07 26.32
N PRO A 81 -12.41 -10.43 27.58
CA PRO A 81 -12.00 -9.65 28.75
C PRO A 81 -10.48 -9.45 28.87
N ASN A 82 -9.68 -10.45 28.50
CA ASN A 82 -8.23 -10.35 28.59
C ASN A 82 -7.63 -9.35 27.58
N ILE A 83 -8.23 -9.23 26.39
CA ILE A 83 -7.80 -8.28 25.34
C ILE A 83 -8.04 -6.86 25.84
N THR A 84 -9.23 -6.57 26.35
CA THR A 84 -9.57 -5.25 26.90
C THR A 84 -8.72 -4.91 28.13
N ARG A 85 -8.51 -5.88 29.03
CA ARG A 85 -7.71 -5.67 30.25
C ARG A 85 -6.26 -5.30 29.96
N ASN A 86 -5.64 -5.96 28.98
CA ASN A 86 -4.25 -5.72 28.60
C ASN A 86 -4.10 -4.67 27.48
N SER A 87 -5.20 -4.12 26.97
CA SER A 87 -5.22 -3.24 25.81
C SER A 87 -4.48 -3.82 24.60
N VAL A 88 -4.64 -5.13 24.36
CA VAL A 88 -4.00 -5.85 23.24
C VAL A 88 -4.49 -5.25 21.92
N PRO A 89 -3.59 -4.80 21.03
CA PRO A 89 -3.98 -4.38 19.69
C PRO A 89 -4.74 -5.50 18.96
N PHE A 90 -5.95 -5.18 18.50
CA PHE A 90 -6.82 -6.10 17.77
C PHE A 90 -7.20 -5.51 16.42
N THR A 91 -6.55 -6.00 15.37
CA THR A 91 -6.85 -5.66 13.97
C THR A 91 -7.89 -6.64 13.45
N MET A 92 -8.99 -6.11 12.91
CA MET A 92 -10.11 -6.90 12.41
C MET A 92 -10.35 -6.60 10.93
N GLU A 93 -10.35 -7.65 10.12
CA GLU A 93 -10.90 -7.70 8.78
C GLU A 93 -12.15 -8.57 8.81
N ALA A 94 -13.28 -8.02 8.35
CA ALA A 94 -14.57 -8.69 8.38
C ALA A 94 -15.31 -8.65 7.03
N ASP A 95 -16.51 -9.22 7.02
CA ASP A 95 -17.45 -9.22 5.89
C ASP A 95 -17.59 -7.83 5.26
N SER A 96 -17.76 -7.76 3.93
CA SER A 96 -17.71 -6.49 3.19
C SER A 96 -18.59 -6.50 1.94
N LEU A 97 -19.47 -5.51 1.82
CA LEU A 97 -20.30 -5.31 0.63
C LEU A 97 -19.63 -4.40 -0.40
N ASN A 98 -18.56 -4.93 -1.02
CA ASN A 98 -17.77 -4.19 -2.00
C ASN A 98 -18.61 -3.73 -3.19
N ALA A 99 -18.40 -2.47 -3.59
CA ALA A 99 -19.17 -1.81 -4.62
C ALA A 99 -18.42 -1.75 -5.96
N CYS A 100 -19.15 -1.81 -7.05
CA CYS A 100 -18.63 -1.54 -8.39
C CYS A 100 -19.57 -0.57 -9.10
N VAL A 101 -19.09 0.59 -9.52
CA VAL A 101 -19.91 1.66 -10.09
C VAL A 101 -19.59 1.83 -11.57
N LEU A 102 -20.62 1.86 -12.41
CA LEU A 102 -20.53 2.30 -13.80
C LEU A 102 -20.81 3.80 -13.85
N GLY A 103 -19.89 4.62 -14.36
CA GLY A 103 -20.06 6.06 -14.49
C GLY A 103 -21.16 6.45 -15.47
N GLU A 104 -21.77 7.62 -15.29
CA GLU A 104 -22.88 8.10 -16.13
C GLU A 104 -22.44 8.46 -17.56
N ASP A 105 -21.14 8.71 -17.78
CA ASP A 105 -20.56 8.91 -19.11
C ASP A 105 -20.57 7.64 -19.96
N VAL A 106 -20.63 6.47 -19.34
CA VAL A 106 -20.39 5.20 -20.03
C VAL A 106 -21.62 4.77 -20.83
N THR A 107 -21.46 4.72 -22.16
CA THR A 107 -22.44 4.14 -23.08
C THR A 107 -22.19 2.65 -23.32
N ALA A 108 -23.18 1.91 -23.84
CA ALA A 108 -23.03 0.48 -24.11
C ALA A 108 -22.02 0.17 -25.24
N GLN A 109 -21.64 1.18 -26.02
CA GLN A 109 -20.65 1.09 -27.09
C GLN A 109 -19.23 1.40 -26.60
N MET A 110 -19.08 1.95 -25.39
CA MET A 110 -17.78 2.29 -24.84
C MET A 110 -17.09 1.05 -24.27
N PRO A 111 -15.75 0.93 -24.41
CA PRO A 111 -14.96 -0.13 -23.80
C PRO A 111 -15.21 -0.30 -22.30
N GLU A 112 -15.46 0.80 -21.58
CA GLU A 112 -15.73 0.81 -20.14
C GLU A 112 -16.95 -0.06 -19.75
N PHE A 113 -17.96 -0.16 -20.61
CA PHE A 113 -19.13 -1.02 -20.38
C PHE A 113 -18.73 -2.50 -20.38
N GLU A 114 -18.01 -2.95 -21.40
CA GLU A 114 -17.53 -4.34 -21.48
C GLU A 114 -16.54 -4.67 -20.37
N LEU A 115 -15.66 -3.72 -20.01
CA LEU A 115 -14.76 -3.86 -18.87
C LEU A 115 -15.53 -4.04 -17.56
N PHE A 116 -16.57 -3.24 -17.33
CA PHE A 116 -17.43 -3.32 -16.14
C PHE A 116 -18.10 -4.68 -16.00
N VAL A 117 -18.75 -5.16 -17.07
CA VAL A 117 -19.43 -6.46 -17.06
C VAL A 117 -18.42 -7.60 -16.90
N LYS A 118 -17.26 -7.53 -17.57
CA LYS A 118 -16.18 -8.51 -17.44
C LYS A 118 -15.62 -8.56 -16.02
N GLU A 119 -15.45 -7.42 -15.36
CA GLU A 119 -14.94 -7.36 -14.00
C GLU A 119 -15.90 -8.02 -13.01
N ILE A 120 -17.19 -7.71 -13.09
CA ILE A 120 -18.21 -8.32 -12.23
C ILE A 120 -18.21 -9.83 -12.41
N GLN A 121 -18.23 -10.31 -13.66
CA GLN A 121 -18.17 -11.74 -13.95
C GLN A 121 -16.89 -12.39 -13.38
N ARG A 122 -15.73 -11.76 -13.56
CA ARG A 122 -14.46 -12.27 -13.01
C ARG A 122 -14.49 -12.34 -11.50
N GLU A 123 -14.96 -11.31 -10.81
CA GLU A 123 -14.98 -11.25 -9.35
C GLU A 123 -16.00 -12.20 -8.72
N MET A 124 -17.15 -12.41 -9.38
CA MET A 124 -18.13 -13.41 -8.95
C MET A 124 -17.61 -14.84 -9.12
N THR A 125 -16.81 -15.12 -10.14
CA THR A 125 -16.41 -16.50 -10.51
C THR A 125 -15.04 -16.90 -9.96
N THR A 126 -14.12 -15.95 -9.77
CA THR A 126 -12.81 -16.23 -9.16
C THR A 126 -12.99 -16.76 -7.75
N LYS A 127 -12.53 -18.00 -7.52
CA LYS A 127 -12.75 -18.75 -6.25
C LYS A 127 -14.23 -18.90 -5.87
N ALA A 128 -15.14 -18.95 -6.86
CA ALA A 128 -16.58 -18.97 -6.66
C ALA A 128 -17.07 -17.81 -5.75
N GLY A 129 -16.45 -16.64 -5.90
CA GLY A 129 -16.80 -15.43 -5.14
C GLY A 129 -16.40 -15.46 -3.67
N GLN A 130 -15.63 -16.45 -3.22
CA GLN A 130 -15.16 -16.57 -1.82
C GLN A 130 -13.90 -15.73 -1.58
N LYS A 131 -13.95 -14.46 -1.95
CA LYS A 131 -12.94 -13.45 -1.64
C LYS A 131 -13.61 -12.33 -0.84
N CYS A 132 -12.96 -11.88 0.23
CA CYS A 132 -13.40 -10.71 1.00
C CYS A 132 -13.51 -9.44 0.14
N THR A 133 -12.73 -9.36 -0.94
CA THR A 133 -12.75 -8.28 -1.92
C THR A 133 -13.63 -8.57 -3.15
N ALA A 134 -14.48 -9.59 -3.17
CA ALA A 134 -15.34 -9.83 -4.33
C ALA A 134 -16.43 -8.76 -4.44
N ILE A 135 -16.81 -8.38 -5.66
CA ILE A 135 -17.89 -7.42 -5.92
C ILE A 135 -19.23 -8.03 -5.47
N ARG A 136 -19.95 -7.34 -4.59
CA ARG A 136 -21.27 -7.76 -4.08
C ARG A 136 -22.40 -6.88 -4.57
N ARG A 137 -22.11 -5.61 -4.85
CA ARG A 137 -23.08 -4.60 -5.28
C ARG A 137 -22.55 -3.90 -6.52
N ALA A 138 -23.31 -3.97 -7.61
CA ALA A 138 -23.01 -3.22 -8.83
C ALA A 138 -24.01 -2.08 -9.00
N ILE A 139 -23.51 -0.85 -8.91
CA ILE A 139 -24.27 0.40 -8.94
C ILE A 139 -24.20 0.95 -10.37
N VAL A 140 -25.36 1.07 -11.01
CA VAL A 140 -25.47 1.27 -12.46
C VAL A 140 -26.42 2.45 -12.75
N PRO A 141 -26.15 3.32 -13.74
CA PRO A 141 -27.10 4.34 -14.15
C PRO A 141 -28.46 3.70 -14.49
N ALA A 142 -29.56 4.31 -14.06
CA ALA A 142 -30.90 3.71 -14.18
C ALA A 142 -31.26 3.30 -15.61
N ASN A 143 -30.84 4.08 -16.62
CA ASN A 143 -31.03 3.82 -18.04
C ASN A 143 -30.16 2.67 -18.60
N MET A 144 -29.19 2.16 -17.82
CA MET A 144 -28.28 1.08 -18.19
C MET A 144 -28.57 -0.24 -17.46
N LEU A 145 -29.46 -0.24 -16.46
CA LEU A 145 -29.72 -1.40 -15.60
C LEU A 145 -30.01 -2.68 -16.41
N ASP A 146 -31.00 -2.64 -17.31
CA ASP A 146 -31.42 -3.82 -18.08
C ASP A 146 -30.34 -4.29 -19.07
N LYS A 147 -29.56 -3.35 -19.63
CA LYS A 147 -28.46 -3.67 -20.55
C LYS A 147 -27.33 -4.38 -19.81
N VAL A 148 -26.95 -3.87 -18.63
CA VAL A 148 -25.95 -4.52 -17.77
C VAL A 148 -26.43 -5.89 -17.32
N ALA A 149 -27.69 -6.00 -16.85
CA ALA A 149 -28.26 -7.26 -16.42
C ALA A 149 -28.22 -8.33 -17.52
N SER A 150 -28.63 -7.95 -18.73
CA SER A 150 -28.63 -8.83 -19.91
C SER A 150 -27.20 -9.24 -20.31
N ALA A 151 -26.27 -8.28 -20.38
CA ALA A 151 -24.88 -8.55 -20.74
C ALA A 151 -24.18 -9.45 -19.70
N LEU A 152 -24.42 -9.19 -18.41
CA LEU A 152 -23.86 -9.97 -17.32
C LEU A 152 -24.40 -11.41 -17.33
N LYS A 153 -25.73 -11.57 -17.49
CA LYS A 153 -26.36 -12.90 -17.65
C LYS A 153 -25.75 -13.67 -18.81
N ALA A 154 -25.68 -13.06 -19.99
CA ALA A 154 -25.15 -13.68 -21.20
C ALA A 154 -23.67 -14.13 -21.08
N ARG A 155 -22.88 -13.45 -20.24
CA ARG A 155 -21.50 -13.86 -19.94
C ARG A 155 -21.44 -14.97 -18.89
N LEU A 156 -22.23 -14.87 -17.82
CA LEU A 156 -22.19 -15.82 -16.71
C LEU A 156 -22.68 -17.21 -17.09
N VAL A 157 -23.74 -17.34 -17.90
CA VAL A 157 -24.25 -18.65 -18.36
C VAL A 157 -23.23 -19.47 -19.15
N LYS A 158 -22.21 -18.82 -19.71
CA LYS A 158 -21.11 -19.47 -20.45
C LYS A 158 -19.95 -19.92 -19.53
N THR A 159 -20.04 -19.66 -18.24
CA THR A 159 -19.02 -20.08 -17.28
C THR A 159 -19.20 -21.57 -17.01
N LEU A 160 -18.23 -22.40 -17.41
CA LEU A 160 -18.25 -23.83 -17.13
C LEU A 160 -17.95 -24.07 -15.64
N ILE A 161 -18.85 -24.78 -14.97
CA ILE A 161 -18.82 -25.05 -13.52
C ILE A 161 -18.64 -26.56 -13.30
N GLY A 162 -17.72 -26.94 -12.42
CA GLY A 162 -17.51 -28.34 -12.06
C GLY A 162 -16.14 -28.63 -11.46
N ASP A 163 -15.69 -29.87 -11.61
CA ASP A 163 -14.44 -30.38 -11.06
C ASP A 163 -13.23 -29.62 -11.64
N PRO A 164 -12.41 -28.96 -10.79
CA PRO A 164 -11.23 -28.23 -11.24
C PRO A 164 -10.15 -29.09 -11.91
N ASN A 165 -10.22 -30.43 -11.84
CA ASN A 165 -9.34 -31.33 -12.60
C ASN A 165 -9.63 -31.32 -14.11
N ARG A 166 -10.78 -30.80 -14.53
CA ARG A 166 -11.16 -30.64 -15.94
C ARG A 166 -10.70 -29.27 -16.46
N SER A 167 -9.86 -29.28 -17.49
CA SER A 167 -9.18 -28.08 -18.03
C SER A 167 -10.11 -26.97 -18.53
N GLU A 168 -11.34 -27.32 -18.92
CA GLU A 168 -12.36 -26.45 -19.46
C GLU A 168 -13.17 -25.74 -18.37
N VAL A 169 -13.19 -26.27 -17.14
CA VAL A 169 -13.88 -25.66 -16.00
C VAL A 169 -13.27 -24.30 -15.69
N ARG A 170 -14.13 -23.33 -15.38
CA ARG A 170 -13.75 -21.94 -15.07
C ARG A 170 -14.16 -21.50 -13.67
N MET A 171 -15.09 -22.22 -13.04
CA MET A 171 -15.46 -22.01 -11.65
C MET A 171 -15.65 -23.36 -10.94
N GLY A 172 -14.97 -23.54 -9.80
CA GLY A 172 -15.12 -24.71 -8.95
C GLY A 172 -16.19 -24.55 -7.86
N ALA A 173 -16.15 -25.43 -6.87
CA ALA A 173 -17.05 -25.43 -5.73
C ALA A 173 -16.73 -24.33 -4.67
N LEU A 174 -17.70 -24.06 -3.80
CA LEU A 174 -17.48 -23.44 -2.50
C LEU A 174 -16.66 -24.39 -1.59
N VAL A 175 -16.14 -23.86 -0.49
CA VAL A 175 -15.22 -24.61 0.38
C VAL A 175 -15.88 -25.79 1.11
N GLY A 176 -17.21 -25.83 1.21
CA GLY A 176 -17.95 -26.94 1.81
C GLY A 176 -19.46 -26.73 1.84
N ALA A 177 -20.19 -27.78 2.20
CA ALA A 177 -21.66 -27.79 2.20
C ALA A 177 -22.29 -26.78 3.17
N SER A 178 -21.66 -26.53 4.32
CA SER A 178 -22.11 -25.48 5.26
C SER A 178 -22.06 -24.09 4.63
N GLN A 179 -20.98 -23.80 3.87
CA GLN A 179 -20.85 -22.55 3.13
C GLN A 179 -21.94 -22.42 2.07
N CYS A 180 -22.28 -23.50 1.35
CA CYS A 180 -23.41 -23.49 0.41
C CYS A 180 -24.74 -23.16 1.10
N ALA A 181 -25.01 -23.78 2.26
CA ALA A 181 -26.22 -23.53 3.03
C ALA A 181 -26.31 -22.08 3.51
N ASP A 182 -25.19 -21.50 3.97
CA ASP A 182 -25.12 -20.10 4.40
C ASP A 182 -25.35 -19.13 3.22
N VAL A 183 -24.73 -19.40 2.07
CA VAL A 183 -24.97 -18.61 0.84
C VAL A 183 -26.43 -18.70 0.41
N ALA A 184 -27.00 -19.91 0.36
CA ALA A 184 -28.40 -20.13 -0.01
C ALA A 184 -29.36 -19.38 0.92
N LYS A 185 -29.11 -19.41 2.23
CA LYS A 185 -29.87 -18.68 3.24
C LYS A 185 -29.84 -17.17 3.00
N ASN A 186 -28.66 -16.61 2.75
CA ASN A 186 -28.53 -15.16 2.52
C ASN A 186 -29.14 -14.72 1.18
N VAL A 187 -29.02 -15.55 0.13
CA VAL A 187 -29.73 -15.32 -1.14
C VAL A 187 -31.24 -15.33 -0.94
N ALA A 188 -31.79 -16.27 -0.16
CA ALA A 188 -33.22 -16.33 0.13
C ALA A 188 -33.73 -15.09 0.88
N LEU A 189 -32.90 -14.48 1.74
CA LEU A 189 -33.23 -13.22 2.41
C LEU A 189 -33.24 -12.05 1.41
N LEU A 190 -32.21 -11.94 0.57
CA LEU A 190 -32.10 -10.87 -0.43
C LEU A 190 -33.23 -10.93 -1.47
N LYS A 191 -33.67 -12.13 -1.87
CA LYS A 191 -34.77 -12.35 -2.83
C LYS A 191 -36.14 -11.85 -2.35
N ARG A 192 -36.30 -11.51 -1.07
CA ARG A 192 -37.55 -10.91 -0.58
C ARG A 192 -37.77 -9.51 -1.17
N ASP A 193 -36.68 -8.80 -1.42
CA ASP A 193 -36.69 -7.41 -1.89
C ASP A 193 -36.04 -7.24 -3.28
N CYS A 194 -35.54 -8.34 -3.87
CA CYS A 194 -34.82 -8.34 -5.14
C CYS A 194 -35.38 -9.34 -6.15
N GLU A 195 -35.35 -8.95 -7.43
CA GLU A 195 -35.63 -9.82 -8.57
C GLU A 195 -34.40 -10.69 -8.88
N GLN A 196 -34.58 -12.00 -9.08
CA GLN A 196 -33.50 -12.89 -9.53
C GLN A 196 -33.46 -12.94 -11.05
N VAL A 197 -32.37 -12.44 -11.63
CA VAL A 197 -32.14 -12.42 -13.09
C VAL A 197 -31.44 -13.69 -13.58
N LEU A 198 -30.57 -14.23 -12.73
CA LEU A 198 -29.79 -15.46 -12.94
C LEU A 198 -29.61 -16.15 -11.59
N GLY A 199 -29.66 -17.48 -11.56
CA GLY A 199 -29.31 -18.26 -10.37
C GLY A 199 -29.97 -19.64 -10.29
N ASP A 200 -30.65 -20.08 -11.35
CA ASP A 200 -31.19 -21.44 -11.43
C ASP A 200 -30.19 -22.33 -12.19
N TRP A 201 -29.95 -23.55 -11.70
CA TRP A 201 -29.08 -24.52 -12.37
C TRP A 201 -29.53 -24.87 -13.79
N ASN A 202 -30.82 -24.75 -14.09
CA ASN A 202 -31.36 -24.96 -15.44
C ASN A 202 -30.85 -23.93 -16.46
N GLU A 203 -30.25 -22.83 -16.01
CA GLU A 203 -29.65 -21.80 -16.87
C GLU A 203 -28.19 -22.12 -17.26
N PHE A 204 -27.62 -23.19 -16.71
CA PHE A 204 -26.22 -23.56 -16.90
C PHE A 204 -26.10 -24.97 -17.47
N GLU A 205 -25.11 -25.17 -18.33
CA GLU A 205 -24.72 -26.51 -18.79
C GLU A 205 -23.81 -27.15 -17.73
N VAL A 206 -24.38 -27.99 -16.88
CA VAL A 206 -23.70 -28.65 -15.75
C VAL A 206 -24.05 -30.12 -15.62
N ASP A 207 -23.17 -30.88 -14.99
CA ASP A 207 -23.48 -32.24 -14.54
C ASP A 207 -24.26 -32.17 -13.23
N HIS A 208 -25.56 -32.41 -13.27
CA HIS A 208 -26.43 -32.29 -12.11
C HIS A 208 -26.09 -33.27 -10.97
N ASP A 209 -25.58 -34.46 -11.29
CA ASP A 209 -25.18 -35.42 -10.27
C ASP A 209 -23.93 -34.92 -9.54
N GLU A 210 -22.99 -34.34 -10.28
CA GLU A 210 -21.80 -33.69 -9.72
C GLU A 210 -22.18 -32.50 -8.81
N ILE A 211 -23.09 -31.63 -9.29
CA ILE A 211 -23.56 -30.46 -8.53
C ILE A 211 -24.23 -30.89 -7.22
N GLN A 212 -25.02 -31.96 -7.22
CA GLN A 212 -25.68 -32.48 -6.02
C GLN A 212 -24.71 -33.15 -5.05
N ALA A 213 -23.67 -33.81 -5.55
CA ALA A 213 -22.66 -34.45 -4.72
C ALA A 213 -21.65 -33.47 -4.11
N GLY A 214 -21.44 -32.32 -4.73
CA GLY A 214 -20.44 -31.32 -4.32
C GLY A 214 -21.00 -30.06 -3.65
N ALA A 215 -20.09 -29.21 -3.18
CA ALA A 215 -20.41 -27.91 -2.60
C ALA A 215 -20.52 -26.81 -3.68
N TYR A 216 -21.32 -27.02 -4.72
CA TYR A 216 -21.47 -26.05 -5.80
C TYR A 216 -22.60 -25.05 -5.54
N PHE A 217 -22.46 -23.83 -6.08
CA PHE A 217 -23.50 -22.80 -6.03
C PHE A 217 -23.58 -22.05 -7.36
N PRO A 218 -24.77 -21.81 -7.93
CA PRO A 218 -24.89 -21.18 -9.22
C PRO A 218 -24.58 -19.68 -9.12
N PRO A 219 -23.85 -19.09 -10.09
CA PRO A 219 -23.72 -17.64 -10.16
C PRO A 219 -25.09 -16.97 -10.12
N THR A 220 -25.31 -16.11 -9.13
CA THR A 220 -26.61 -15.50 -8.86
C THR A 220 -26.54 -13.99 -9.05
N VAL A 221 -27.39 -13.47 -9.94
CA VAL A 221 -27.52 -12.02 -10.18
C VAL A 221 -28.90 -11.58 -9.72
N LEU A 222 -28.91 -10.62 -8.80
CA LEU A 222 -30.13 -10.00 -8.28
C LEU A 222 -30.26 -8.57 -8.81
N ILE A 223 -31.48 -8.05 -8.90
CA ILE A 223 -31.76 -6.62 -9.12
C ILE A 223 -32.57 -6.11 -7.93
N CYS A 224 -32.08 -5.06 -7.28
CA CYS A 224 -32.86 -4.26 -6.35
C CYS A 224 -33.27 -2.96 -7.04
N ARG A 225 -34.55 -2.82 -7.40
CA ARG A 225 -35.02 -1.64 -8.17
C ARG A 225 -35.13 -0.37 -7.31
N ASN A 226 -35.34 -0.51 -6.00
CA ASN A 226 -35.48 0.60 -5.06
C ASN A 226 -34.39 0.53 -3.97
N PRO A 227 -33.09 0.63 -4.32
CA PRO A 227 -32.00 0.32 -3.40
C PRO A 227 -31.88 1.32 -2.23
N PHE A 228 -32.54 2.48 -2.28
CA PHE A 228 -32.57 3.44 -1.17
C PHE A 228 -33.56 3.08 -0.07
N GLU A 229 -34.54 2.22 -0.36
CA GLU A 229 -35.62 1.82 0.56
C GLU A 229 -35.38 0.42 1.16
N VAL A 230 -34.41 -0.32 0.62
CA VAL A 230 -34.16 -1.72 0.95
C VAL A 230 -32.85 -1.84 1.74
N GLU A 231 -32.95 -2.09 3.04
CA GLU A 231 -31.76 -2.23 3.91
C GLU A 231 -31.01 -3.55 3.70
N SER A 232 -31.72 -4.62 3.32
CA SER A 232 -31.17 -5.99 3.21
C SER A 232 -29.98 -6.05 2.24
N VAL A 233 -30.05 -5.37 1.10
CA VAL A 233 -28.99 -5.33 0.08
C VAL A 233 -27.76 -4.54 0.51
N HIS A 234 -27.88 -3.75 1.58
CA HIS A 234 -26.80 -2.97 2.17
C HIS A 234 -26.31 -3.55 3.49
N SER A 235 -26.87 -4.67 3.98
CA SER A 235 -26.53 -5.27 5.26
C SER A 235 -26.20 -6.77 5.20
N ILE A 236 -26.72 -7.50 4.21
CA ILE A 236 -26.54 -8.94 4.08
C ILE A 236 -25.52 -9.25 2.99
N GLU A 237 -24.46 -9.97 3.35
CA GLU A 237 -23.50 -10.54 2.38
C GLU A 237 -23.78 -12.03 2.14
N ALA A 238 -24.01 -12.41 0.88
CA ALA A 238 -23.93 -13.80 0.45
C ALA A 238 -22.49 -14.09 -0.02
N PHE A 239 -21.69 -14.73 0.83
CA PHE A 239 -20.25 -14.99 0.59
C PHE A 239 -20.03 -16.15 -0.40
N GLY A 240 -20.36 -15.89 -1.66
CA GLY A 240 -20.32 -16.82 -2.79
C GLY A 240 -20.42 -16.07 -4.12
N PRO A 241 -20.81 -16.73 -5.22
CA PRO A 241 -20.87 -16.10 -6.55
C PRO A 241 -22.16 -15.29 -6.74
N VAL A 242 -22.39 -14.30 -5.86
CA VAL A 242 -23.64 -13.51 -5.79
C VAL A 242 -23.35 -12.01 -5.95
N CYS A 243 -24.10 -11.32 -6.80
CA CYS A 243 -24.02 -9.87 -6.97
C CYS A 243 -25.42 -9.25 -7.15
N THR A 244 -25.66 -8.09 -6.53
CA THR A 244 -26.91 -7.33 -6.67
C THR A 244 -26.67 -6.07 -7.51
N LEU A 245 -27.43 -5.90 -8.59
CA LEU A 245 -27.47 -4.69 -9.40
C LEU A 245 -28.43 -3.66 -8.78
N MET A 246 -28.01 -2.39 -8.76
CA MET A 246 -28.71 -1.28 -8.13
C MET A 246 -28.71 -0.06 -9.06
N PRO A 247 -29.88 0.45 -9.48
CA PRO A 247 -29.95 1.65 -10.29
C PRO A 247 -29.65 2.91 -9.46
N TYR A 248 -29.10 3.94 -10.10
CA TYR A 248 -28.96 5.28 -9.54
C TYR A 248 -29.19 6.36 -10.62
N THR A 249 -29.37 7.60 -10.19
CA THR A 249 -29.39 8.80 -11.06
C THR A 249 -28.61 9.94 -10.41
N GLY A 250 -27.59 10.42 -11.09
CA GLY A 250 -26.63 11.41 -10.60
C GLY A 250 -25.59 10.83 -9.65
N ASN A 251 -24.38 11.40 -9.66
CA ASN A 251 -23.28 10.98 -8.77
C ASN A 251 -23.65 11.00 -7.29
N ASP A 252 -24.51 11.94 -6.85
CA ASP A 252 -24.96 12.01 -5.45
C ASP A 252 -25.60 10.69 -4.98
N GLN A 253 -26.45 10.11 -5.83
CA GLN A 253 -27.09 8.82 -5.55
C GLN A 253 -26.07 7.67 -5.59
N ALA A 254 -25.16 7.65 -6.57
CA ALA A 254 -24.12 6.64 -6.64
C ALA A 254 -23.23 6.63 -5.39
N VAL A 255 -22.71 7.81 -4.99
CA VAL A 255 -21.90 7.97 -3.77
C VAL A 255 -22.68 7.50 -2.55
N LYS A 256 -23.95 7.90 -2.42
CA LYS A 256 -24.78 7.48 -1.30
C LYS A 256 -24.92 5.96 -1.24
N LEU A 257 -25.20 5.30 -2.37
CA LEU A 257 -25.28 3.84 -2.43
C LEU A 257 -23.94 3.19 -2.07
N MET A 258 -22.81 3.70 -2.56
CA MET A 258 -21.49 3.19 -2.19
C MET A 258 -21.30 3.20 -0.65
N GLN A 259 -21.63 4.33 -0.02
CA GLN A 259 -21.52 4.54 1.43
C GLN A 259 -22.49 3.67 2.25
N MET A 260 -23.68 3.35 1.72
CA MET A 260 -24.68 2.54 2.42
C MET A 260 -24.21 1.12 2.75
N GLY A 261 -23.12 0.64 2.14
CA GLY A 261 -22.45 -0.60 2.55
C GLY A 261 -21.88 -0.58 3.98
N GLY A 262 -21.84 0.58 4.65
CA GLY A 262 -21.44 0.70 6.06
C GLY A 262 -19.93 0.60 6.27
N GLY A 263 -19.13 0.86 5.23
CA GLY A 263 -17.68 0.69 5.22
C GLY A 263 -17.27 -0.65 4.59
N SER A 264 -16.50 -0.59 3.51
CA SER A 264 -16.13 -1.74 2.68
C SER A 264 -14.61 -1.83 2.51
N LEU A 265 -14.11 -3.04 2.22
CA LEU A 265 -12.71 -3.29 1.90
C LEU A 265 -12.32 -2.66 0.57
N ALA A 266 -13.16 -2.83 -0.45
CA ALA A 266 -12.85 -2.41 -1.81
C ALA A 266 -14.05 -1.78 -2.52
N ALA A 267 -13.77 -0.90 -3.48
CA ALA A 267 -14.69 -0.53 -4.54
C ALA A 267 -13.99 -0.30 -5.87
N SER A 268 -14.76 -0.27 -6.95
CA SER A 268 -14.29 0.15 -8.27
C SER A 268 -15.24 1.12 -8.95
N VAL A 269 -14.69 2.00 -9.78
CA VAL A 269 -15.40 2.97 -10.63
C VAL A 269 -14.96 2.76 -12.07
N PHE A 270 -15.91 2.66 -12.99
CA PHE A 270 -15.68 2.46 -14.42
C PHE A 270 -16.16 3.69 -15.16
N SER A 271 -15.23 4.53 -15.62
CA SER A 271 -15.53 5.79 -16.29
C SER A 271 -14.32 6.23 -17.10
N PHE A 272 -14.54 6.93 -18.21
CA PHE A 272 -13.46 7.61 -18.95
C PHE A 272 -13.48 9.13 -18.72
N ASP A 273 -14.50 9.66 -18.03
CA ASP A 273 -14.56 11.04 -17.58
C ASP A 273 -13.86 11.22 -16.23
N HIS A 274 -12.78 11.99 -16.20
CA HIS A 274 -11.98 12.22 -15.00
C HIS A 274 -12.70 13.02 -13.92
N GLN A 275 -13.66 13.90 -14.26
CA GLN A 275 -14.41 14.67 -13.28
C GLN A 275 -15.46 13.82 -12.59
N ILE A 276 -16.17 12.97 -13.34
CA ILE A 276 -17.11 12.00 -12.79
C ILE A 276 -16.36 11.02 -11.88
N ALA A 277 -15.25 10.46 -12.37
CA ALA A 277 -14.42 9.54 -11.58
C ALA A 277 -13.88 10.19 -10.30
N PHE A 278 -13.37 11.42 -10.39
CA PHE A 278 -12.88 12.17 -9.25
C PHE A 278 -13.98 12.39 -8.21
N ASP A 279 -15.16 12.88 -8.61
CA ASP A 279 -16.27 13.15 -7.70
C ASP A 279 -16.74 11.90 -6.96
N LEU A 280 -16.93 10.78 -7.68
CA LEU A 280 -17.30 9.49 -7.09
C LEU A 280 -16.25 9.00 -6.09
N ILE A 281 -14.97 8.98 -6.48
CA ILE A 281 -13.88 8.47 -5.64
C ILE A 281 -13.67 9.36 -4.42
N HIS A 282 -13.54 10.67 -4.62
CA HIS A 282 -13.25 11.62 -3.55
C HIS A 282 -14.30 11.56 -2.44
N ARG A 283 -15.58 11.43 -2.80
CA ARG A 283 -16.70 11.44 -1.84
C ARG A 283 -17.00 10.06 -1.25
N ALA A 284 -16.62 8.97 -1.91
CA ALA A 284 -16.83 7.60 -1.41
C ALA A 284 -15.62 7.01 -0.66
N ALA A 285 -14.40 7.54 -0.84
CA ALA A 285 -13.17 6.97 -0.28
C ALA A 285 -13.17 6.86 1.24
N SER A 286 -13.88 7.73 1.96
CA SER A 286 -14.02 7.64 3.43
C SER A 286 -14.69 6.35 3.92
N HIS A 287 -15.33 5.58 3.03
CA HIS A 287 -16.01 4.33 3.33
C HIS A 287 -15.34 3.12 2.66
N HIS A 288 -14.18 3.28 2.00
CA HIS A 288 -13.53 2.21 1.25
C HIS A 288 -12.02 2.24 1.48
N GLY A 289 -11.42 1.15 1.96
CA GLY A 289 -9.96 1.14 2.17
C GLY A 289 -9.15 1.08 0.88
N ARG A 290 -9.76 0.60 -0.22
CA ARG A 290 -9.17 0.66 -1.57
C ARG A 290 -10.23 0.95 -2.62
N MET A 291 -9.89 1.83 -3.57
CA MET A 291 -10.72 2.12 -4.74
C MET A 291 -9.92 1.97 -6.03
N LEU A 292 -10.50 1.28 -7.01
CA LEU A 292 -9.95 1.09 -8.34
C LEU A 292 -10.72 1.94 -9.36
N LEU A 293 -10.05 2.91 -9.99
CA LEU A 293 -10.56 3.53 -11.22
C LEU A 293 -10.14 2.67 -12.41
N LEU A 294 -11.10 2.08 -13.11
CA LEU A 294 -10.83 1.27 -14.29
C LEU A 294 -11.38 1.94 -15.55
N ASN A 295 -10.52 2.06 -16.56
CA ASN A 295 -10.86 2.52 -17.89
C ASN A 295 -10.04 1.74 -18.93
N ARG A 296 -10.23 2.05 -20.22
CA ARG A 296 -9.49 1.41 -21.32
C ARG A 296 -7.96 1.53 -21.24
N GLU A 297 -7.43 2.50 -20.49
CA GLU A 297 -5.99 2.70 -20.31
C GLU A 297 -5.46 1.82 -19.18
N SER A 298 -6.13 1.85 -18.02
CA SER A 298 -5.75 1.06 -16.84
C SER A 298 -5.93 -0.45 -17.05
N ALA A 299 -6.97 -0.86 -17.80
CA ALA A 299 -7.36 -2.26 -17.92
C ALA A 299 -6.31 -3.21 -18.54
N LYS A 300 -5.30 -2.67 -19.25
CA LYS A 300 -4.28 -3.48 -19.94
C LYS A 300 -3.38 -4.24 -18.96
N GLU A 301 -3.01 -3.61 -17.86
CA GLU A 301 -2.07 -4.14 -16.87
C GLU A 301 -2.63 -4.11 -15.44
N SER A 302 -3.93 -3.81 -15.30
CA SER A 302 -4.60 -3.82 -14.00
C SER A 302 -4.60 -5.22 -13.38
N THR A 303 -4.23 -5.29 -12.11
CA THR A 303 -4.31 -6.50 -11.29
C THR A 303 -5.74 -6.86 -10.89
N GLY A 304 -6.69 -5.96 -11.16
CA GLY A 304 -8.11 -6.17 -10.95
C GLY A 304 -8.63 -5.73 -9.59
N HIS A 305 -9.96 -5.83 -9.44
CA HIS A 305 -10.64 -5.46 -8.21
C HIS A 305 -10.22 -6.37 -7.05
N GLY A 306 -10.23 -7.69 -7.23
CA GLY A 306 -10.07 -8.62 -6.10
C GLY A 306 -8.68 -9.21 -5.91
N SER A 307 -7.63 -8.45 -6.24
CA SER A 307 -6.22 -8.80 -6.00
C SER A 307 -5.59 -7.76 -5.08
N PRO A 308 -5.59 -7.94 -3.75
CA PRO A 308 -4.94 -7.02 -2.83
C PRO A 308 -3.42 -7.04 -3.06
N MET A 309 -2.83 -5.87 -3.33
CA MET A 309 -1.40 -5.74 -3.60
C MET A 309 -0.62 -5.54 -2.31
N PRO A 310 0.54 -6.20 -2.09
CA PRO A 310 1.29 -6.09 -0.84
C PRO A 310 1.72 -4.65 -0.46
N SER A 311 1.89 -3.78 -1.44
CA SER A 311 2.25 -2.37 -1.27
C SER A 311 1.07 -1.44 -1.01
N LEU A 312 -0.16 -1.89 -1.26
CA LEU A 312 -1.40 -1.13 -1.06
C LEU A 312 -2.11 -1.59 0.21
N VAL A 313 -2.82 -0.67 0.87
CA VAL A 313 -3.59 -1.01 2.08
C VAL A 313 -4.71 -2.01 1.70
N HIS A 314 -4.83 -3.06 2.49
CA HIS A 314 -5.97 -3.98 2.49
C HIS A 314 -6.66 -3.89 3.85
N GLY A 315 -7.89 -3.37 3.85
CA GLY A 315 -8.59 -2.99 5.07
C GLY A 315 -9.76 -2.09 4.72
N GLY A 316 -10.52 -1.65 5.71
CA GLY A 316 -11.66 -0.77 5.48
C GLY A 316 -12.38 -0.39 6.77
N PRO A 317 -13.05 0.77 6.80
CA PRO A 317 -13.74 1.25 7.99
C PRO A 317 -15.02 0.45 8.27
N GLY A 318 -15.62 0.68 9.43
CA GLY A 318 -16.98 0.22 9.74
C GLY A 318 -17.13 -1.30 9.66
N ARG A 319 -18.03 -1.77 8.79
CA ARG A 319 -18.34 -3.20 8.64
C ARG A 319 -17.14 -4.04 8.25
N ALA A 320 -16.28 -3.53 7.38
CA ALA A 320 -15.05 -4.20 6.96
C ALA A 320 -14.04 -4.43 8.10
N GLY A 321 -14.26 -3.83 9.26
CA GLY A 321 -13.62 -4.17 10.54
C GLY A 321 -12.77 -3.06 11.16
N GLY A 322 -12.43 -2.03 10.39
CA GLY A 322 -11.66 -0.86 10.82
C GLY A 322 -10.15 -1.09 10.89
N GLY A 323 -9.68 -2.31 10.63
CA GLY A 323 -8.26 -2.64 10.55
C GLY A 323 -7.63 -2.29 9.20
N GLU A 324 -6.30 -2.19 9.19
CA GLU A 324 -5.48 -2.10 7.98
C GLU A 324 -4.42 -3.21 8.01
N GLU A 325 -4.18 -3.79 6.83
CA GLU A 325 -3.17 -4.79 6.55
C GLU A 325 -2.43 -4.41 5.26
N LEU A 326 -1.33 -5.11 4.95
CA LEU A 326 -0.47 -4.81 3.80
C LEU A 326 0.00 -3.33 3.83
N GLY A 327 -0.11 -2.59 2.73
CA GLY A 327 0.31 -1.18 2.69
C GLY A 327 1.82 -0.97 2.80
N GLY A 328 2.61 -1.99 2.43
CA GLY A 328 4.07 -1.97 2.49
C GLY A 328 4.61 -1.84 3.91
N ILE A 329 5.40 -0.78 4.16
CA ILE A 329 6.01 -0.53 5.48
C ILE A 329 4.95 -0.24 6.56
N ARG A 330 3.71 0.12 6.18
CA ARG A 330 2.63 0.37 7.15
C ARG A 330 2.29 -0.88 7.96
N ALA A 331 2.17 -2.05 7.33
CA ALA A 331 1.87 -3.30 8.01
C ALA A 331 2.89 -3.63 9.12
N ILE A 332 4.19 -3.40 8.86
CA ILE A 332 5.27 -3.67 9.82
C ILE A 332 5.04 -2.88 11.11
N LYS A 333 4.56 -1.64 11.01
CA LYS A 333 4.37 -0.73 12.16
C LYS A 333 3.29 -1.19 13.14
N HIS A 334 2.38 -2.08 12.74
CA HIS A 334 1.40 -2.66 13.67
C HIS A 334 2.03 -3.65 14.66
N TYR A 335 3.19 -4.19 14.31
CA TYR A 335 3.94 -5.16 15.11
C TYR A 335 5.12 -4.50 15.85
N MET A 336 5.20 -3.16 15.86
CA MET A 336 6.26 -2.39 16.51
C MET A 336 5.67 -1.41 17.54
N GLN A 337 6.38 -1.20 18.65
CA GLN A 337 6.09 -0.12 19.58
C GLN A 337 6.77 1.17 19.12
N ARG A 338 5.99 2.21 18.82
CA ARG A 338 6.54 3.55 18.57
C ARG A 338 6.84 4.24 19.90
N THR A 339 8.06 4.73 20.06
CA THR A 339 8.51 5.43 21.26
C THR A 339 9.13 6.76 20.89
N ALA A 340 8.62 7.85 21.46
CA ALA A 340 9.25 9.16 21.35
C ALA A 340 10.39 9.24 22.38
N ILE A 341 11.63 9.24 21.91
CA ILE A 341 12.83 9.33 22.75
C ILE A 341 13.31 10.78 22.74
N GLN A 342 13.42 11.38 23.92
CA GLN A 342 13.99 12.72 24.10
C GLN A 342 15.38 12.60 24.73
N GLY A 343 16.30 13.46 24.31
CA GLY A 343 17.67 13.47 24.80
C GLY A 343 18.52 14.51 24.07
N SER A 344 19.78 14.64 24.49
CA SER A 344 20.73 15.45 23.73
C SER A 344 21.00 14.82 22.35
N PRO A 345 21.40 15.61 21.33
CA PRO A 345 21.75 15.07 20.03
C PRO A 345 22.78 13.93 20.08
N ASN A 346 23.78 14.04 20.96
CA ASN A 346 24.77 12.98 21.18
C ASN A 346 24.16 11.68 21.70
N SER A 347 23.27 11.78 22.69
CA SER A 347 22.60 10.60 23.26
C SER A 347 21.69 9.96 22.22
N LEU A 348 20.95 10.77 21.46
CA LEU A 348 20.09 10.29 20.39
C LEU A 348 20.91 9.63 19.27
N MET A 349 22.03 10.22 18.85
CA MET A 349 22.93 9.63 17.85
C MET A 349 23.46 8.27 18.29
N ALA A 350 23.89 8.15 19.55
CA ALA A 350 24.37 6.87 20.10
C ALA A 350 23.27 5.80 20.13
N LEU A 351 22.02 6.18 20.44
CA LEU A 351 20.88 5.26 20.51
C LEU A 351 20.36 4.87 19.12
N THR A 352 20.18 5.84 18.22
CA THR A 352 19.59 5.61 16.89
C THR A 352 20.59 5.11 15.87
N ARG A 353 21.90 5.22 16.17
CA ARG A 353 23.00 5.00 15.21
C ARG A 353 22.74 5.80 13.92
N GLU A 354 22.40 7.06 14.10
CA GLU A 354 22.18 8.03 13.01
C GLU A 354 22.58 9.40 13.54
N TYR A 355 23.37 10.15 12.78
CA TYR A 355 23.79 11.49 13.16
C TYR A 355 22.57 12.38 13.39
N GLN A 356 22.57 13.05 14.54
CA GLN A 356 21.57 14.05 14.89
C GLN A 356 22.22 15.42 14.77
N ARG A 357 21.53 16.38 14.16
CA ARG A 357 22.07 17.74 14.06
C ARG A 357 22.37 18.30 15.46
N GLY A 358 23.56 18.88 15.60
CA GLY A 358 24.05 19.38 16.87
C GLY A 358 24.72 18.32 17.74
N ALA A 359 24.84 17.07 17.26
CA ALA A 359 25.73 16.09 17.87
C ALA A 359 27.19 16.43 17.54
N ASP A 360 28.08 15.94 18.38
CA ASP A 360 29.52 16.05 18.22
C ASP A 360 29.94 15.33 16.93
N ARG A 361 30.85 15.97 16.20
CA ARG A 361 31.38 15.47 14.95
C ARG A 361 32.78 14.91 15.16
N ASN A 362 33.07 13.78 14.55
CA ASN A 362 34.41 13.22 14.53
C ASN A 362 35.21 13.84 13.36
N MET A 363 36.05 14.82 13.71
CA MET A 363 36.90 15.52 12.75
C MET A 363 38.27 14.81 12.69
N ASP A 364 38.47 14.02 11.65
CA ASP A 364 39.71 13.30 11.38
C ASP A 364 40.60 14.07 10.38
N LEU A 365 41.91 13.79 10.38
CA LEU A 365 42.83 14.26 9.35
C LEU A 365 42.56 13.58 8.00
N ILE A 366 42.01 12.36 8.02
CA ILE A 366 41.66 11.60 6.81
C ILE A 366 40.28 12.03 6.31
N HIS A 367 40.22 12.44 5.04
CA HIS A 367 38.96 12.78 4.37
C HIS A 367 37.96 11.61 4.44
N PRO A 368 36.70 11.81 4.88
CA PRO A 368 35.73 10.72 5.06
C PRO A 368 35.49 9.88 3.80
N PHE A 369 35.48 10.47 2.60
CA PHE A 369 35.35 9.70 1.34
C PHE A 369 36.54 8.78 1.02
N ARG A 370 37.66 8.88 1.74
CA ARG A 370 38.79 7.94 1.64
C ARG A 370 38.63 6.73 2.55
N LYS A 371 37.67 6.76 3.47
CA LYS A 371 37.35 5.64 4.36
C LYS A 371 36.36 4.73 3.65
N ASN A 372 36.57 3.42 3.75
CA ASN A 372 35.59 2.46 3.26
C ASN A 372 34.37 2.39 4.19
N PHE A 373 33.34 1.68 3.77
CA PHE A 373 32.10 1.57 4.54
C PHE A 373 32.35 1.03 5.96
N ASP A 374 33.24 0.06 6.15
CA ASP A 374 33.45 -0.58 7.46
C ASP A 374 34.29 0.31 8.40
N GLN A 375 35.18 1.15 7.85
CA GLN A 375 35.97 2.15 8.57
C GLN A 375 35.17 3.39 8.98
N LEU A 376 34.15 3.76 8.21
CA LEU A 376 33.33 4.94 8.49
C LEU A 376 32.53 4.77 9.78
N ILE A 377 32.65 5.74 10.67
CA ILE A 377 31.84 5.85 11.89
C ILE A 377 30.80 6.95 11.68
N ILE A 378 29.59 6.74 12.19
CA ILE A 378 28.52 7.75 12.14
C ILE A 378 28.96 8.96 12.96
N GLY A 379 28.87 10.15 12.36
CA GLY A 379 29.43 11.38 12.89
C GLY A 379 30.81 11.75 12.32
N ASP A 380 31.48 10.87 11.56
CA ASP A 380 32.70 11.24 10.80
C ASP A 380 32.39 12.41 9.89
N ALA A 381 33.16 13.49 10.02
CA ALA A 381 32.84 14.75 9.35
C ALA A 381 34.06 15.40 8.69
N LEU A 382 33.76 16.21 7.68
CA LEU A 382 34.69 17.09 6.99
C LEU A 382 34.14 18.50 7.02
N LYS A 383 34.95 19.44 7.49
CA LYS A 383 34.72 20.87 7.32
C LYS A 383 35.64 21.35 6.21
N THR A 384 35.05 21.73 5.08
CA THR A 384 35.81 22.05 3.86
C THR A 384 36.58 23.36 4.01
N HIS A 385 37.47 23.63 3.06
CA HIS A 385 37.92 25.01 2.83
C HIS A 385 36.75 25.88 2.33
N ARG A 386 36.99 27.19 2.25
CA ARG A 386 35.98 28.19 1.90
C ARG A 386 36.05 28.56 0.42
N ARG A 387 34.92 28.93 -0.17
CA ARG A 387 34.83 29.51 -1.52
C ARG A 387 33.98 30.77 -1.49
N THR A 388 34.53 31.88 -1.98
CA THR A 388 33.76 33.11 -2.17
C THR A 388 33.00 33.03 -3.49
N VAL A 389 31.70 33.28 -3.43
CA VAL A 389 30.80 33.35 -4.57
C VAL A 389 30.87 34.75 -5.16
N THR A 390 31.12 34.83 -6.46
CA THR A 390 31.27 36.09 -7.20
C THR A 390 30.19 36.23 -8.26
N GLU A 391 30.05 37.43 -8.82
CA GLU A 391 29.17 37.62 -9.98
C GLU A 391 29.58 36.72 -11.15
N ALA A 392 30.88 36.50 -11.34
CA ALA A 392 31.38 35.62 -12.39
C ALA A 392 30.91 34.17 -12.21
N ASP A 393 30.78 33.69 -10.97
CA ASP A 393 30.21 32.37 -10.71
C ASP A 393 28.75 32.27 -11.16
N ILE A 394 27.95 33.30 -10.85
CA ILE A 394 26.53 33.38 -11.23
C ILE A 394 26.40 33.40 -12.75
N VAL A 395 27.17 34.25 -13.41
CA VAL A 395 27.17 34.37 -14.88
C VAL A 395 27.62 33.05 -15.52
N ASN A 396 28.76 32.49 -15.10
CA ASN A 396 29.30 31.26 -15.67
C ASN A 396 28.34 30.08 -15.47
N PHE A 397 27.77 29.94 -14.27
CA PHE A 397 26.82 28.85 -14.00
C PHE A 397 25.54 29.03 -14.79
N GLY A 398 24.99 30.24 -14.90
CA GLY A 398 23.80 30.48 -15.73
C GLY A 398 24.07 30.26 -17.22
N CYS A 399 25.24 30.64 -17.73
CA CYS A 399 25.63 30.33 -19.10
C CYS A 399 25.80 28.82 -19.33
N LEU A 400 26.42 28.09 -18.39
CA LEU A 400 26.65 26.65 -18.50
C LEU A 400 25.37 25.83 -18.35
N SER A 401 24.54 26.16 -17.36
CA SER A 401 23.29 25.46 -17.06
C SER A 401 22.14 25.89 -17.97
N GLY A 402 22.24 27.08 -18.57
CA GLY A 402 21.16 27.74 -19.30
C GLY A 402 20.18 28.51 -18.42
N ASP A 403 20.33 28.45 -17.09
CA ASP A 403 19.44 29.13 -16.14
C ASP A 403 19.77 30.64 -16.03
N HIS A 404 19.06 31.43 -16.82
CA HIS A 404 19.13 32.90 -16.80
C HIS A 404 17.97 33.52 -16.01
N PHE A 405 17.48 32.85 -14.98
CA PHE A 405 16.38 33.35 -14.15
C PHE A 405 16.68 34.76 -13.59
N TYR A 406 15.65 35.61 -13.57
CA TYR A 406 15.79 37.05 -13.32
C TYR A 406 16.48 37.36 -11.98
N ALA A 407 16.24 36.57 -10.93
CA ALA A 407 16.84 36.76 -9.61
C ALA A 407 18.37 36.56 -9.61
N HIS A 408 18.94 36.01 -10.67
CA HIS A 408 20.37 35.77 -10.85
C HIS A 408 21.00 36.70 -11.91
N PHE A 409 20.22 37.14 -12.91
CA PHE A 409 20.74 37.83 -14.10
C PHE A 409 20.24 39.26 -14.31
N ASP A 410 19.04 39.60 -13.84
CA ASP A 410 18.43 40.90 -14.07
C ASP A 410 18.56 41.77 -12.82
N GLU A 411 19.46 42.75 -12.87
CA GLU A 411 19.70 43.68 -11.75
C GLU A 411 18.43 44.46 -11.40
N ILE A 412 17.63 44.86 -12.39
CA ILE A 412 16.43 45.68 -12.19
C ILE A 412 15.35 44.84 -11.53
N ALA A 413 15.04 43.68 -12.12
CA ALA A 413 14.00 42.81 -11.58
C ALA A 413 14.39 42.19 -10.22
N ALA A 414 15.68 41.93 -9.97
CA ALA A 414 16.12 41.39 -8.70
C ALA A 414 16.05 42.42 -7.55
N ALA A 415 16.25 43.71 -7.85
CA ALA A 415 16.09 44.80 -6.87
C ALA A 415 14.65 44.90 -6.34
N ASP A 416 13.65 44.66 -7.21
CA ASP A 416 12.23 44.66 -6.85
C ASP A 416 11.76 43.30 -6.27
N SER A 417 12.63 42.29 -6.26
CA SER A 417 12.33 40.95 -5.75
C SER A 417 12.46 40.87 -4.22
N PHE A 418 11.98 39.76 -3.65
CA PHE A 418 12.16 39.46 -2.22
C PHE A 418 13.63 39.51 -1.75
N PHE A 419 14.59 39.27 -2.65
CA PHE A 419 16.02 39.26 -2.33
C PHE A 419 16.66 40.66 -2.32
N GLY A 420 16.02 41.65 -2.96
CA GLY A 420 16.52 43.03 -3.08
C GLY A 420 17.81 43.20 -3.89
N LYS A 421 18.38 42.11 -4.41
CA LYS A 421 19.59 42.06 -5.25
C LYS A 421 19.68 40.73 -5.98
N ARG A 422 20.59 40.64 -6.96
CA ARG A 422 20.93 39.36 -7.58
C ARG A 422 21.60 38.43 -6.58
N VAL A 423 21.18 37.17 -6.58
CA VAL A 423 21.70 36.11 -5.71
C VAL A 423 22.24 34.96 -6.57
N ALA A 424 23.07 34.10 -6.03
CA ALA A 424 23.58 32.93 -6.73
C ALA A 424 22.49 31.85 -6.90
N HIS A 425 22.61 31.04 -7.95
CA HIS A 425 21.72 29.90 -8.17
C HIS A 425 21.85 28.91 -7.01
N GLY A 426 20.72 28.41 -6.49
CA GLY A 426 20.75 27.34 -5.49
C GLY A 426 21.48 26.10 -6.02
N TYR A 427 21.29 25.75 -7.30
CA TYR A 427 22.02 24.65 -7.93
C TYR A 427 23.51 24.91 -8.10
N PHE A 428 23.92 26.17 -8.27
CA PHE A 428 25.33 26.52 -8.19
C PHE A 428 25.87 26.28 -6.79
N VAL A 429 25.16 26.69 -5.74
CA VAL A 429 25.60 26.51 -4.34
C VAL A 429 25.85 25.04 -4.02
N ILE A 430 24.94 24.12 -4.39
CA ILE A 430 25.17 22.68 -4.15
C ILE A 430 26.24 22.08 -5.06
N SER A 431 26.40 22.59 -6.29
CA SER A 431 27.47 22.15 -7.20
C SER A 431 28.85 22.57 -6.69
N ALA A 432 28.94 23.82 -6.21
CA ALA A 432 30.12 24.35 -5.56
C ALA A 432 30.40 23.61 -4.25
N ALA A 433 29.37 23.29 -3.47
CA ALA A 433 29.50 22.49 -2.26
C ALA A 433 30.05 21.09 -2.57
N ALA A 434 29.52 20.38 -3.56
CA ALA A 434 30.06 19.10 -4.02
C ALA A 434 31.54 19.23 -4.45
N GLY A 435 31.88 20.28 -5.19
CA GLY A 435 33.28 20.57 -5.53
C GLY A 435 34.20 20.84 -4.33
N LEU A 436 33.64 21.18 -3.16
CA LEU A 436 34.40 21.41 -1.93
C LEU A 436 34.59 20.14 -1.07
N PHE A 437 33.62 19.21 -1.05
CA PHE A 437 33.68 18.02 -0.18
C PHE A 437 33.93 16.69 -0.91
N VAL A 438 33.83 16.65 -2.24
CA VAL A 438 34.12 15.42 -2.99
C VAL A 438 35.63 15.31 -3.16
N ASP A 439 36.21 14.18 -2.73
CA ASP A 439 37.60 13.86 -3.01
C ASP A 439 37.74 13.44 -4.49
N PRO A 440 38.62 14.07 -5.29
CA PRO A 440 38.75 13.77 -6.71
C PRO A 440 39.55 12.49 -7.01
N GLY A 441 40.26 11.94 -6.02
CA GLY A 441 41.04 10.71 -6.19
C GLY A 441 40.16 9.45 -6.27
N GLU A 442 40.69 8.39 -6.88
CA GLU A 442 40.06 7.07 -6.78
C GLU A 442 40.05 6.63 -5.31
N GLY A 443 38.90 6.13 -4.86
CA GLY A 443 38.69 5.75 -3.47
C GLY A 443 37.46 4.87 -3.28
N PRO A 444 37.09 4.58 -2.02
CA PRO A 444 36.01 3.65 -1.69
C PRO A 444 34.61 4.11 -2.12
N VAL A 445 34.40 5.41 -2.36
CA VAL A 445 33.12 5.93 -2.85
C VAL A 445 32.99 5.60 -4.34
N ILE A 446 32.04 4.74 -4.68
CA ILE A 446 31.83 4.23 -6.04
C ILE A 446 30.95 5.19 -6.84
N ALA A 447 29.87 5.67 -6.23
CA ALA A 447 28.90 6.55 -6.89
C ALA A 447 28.21 7.45 -5.87
N ASN A 448 28.09 8.73 -6.20
CA ASN A 448 27.16 9.65 -5.56
C ASN A 448 25.92 9.78 -6.45
N TYR A 449 24.84 9.09 -6.09
CA TYR A 449 23.72 8.81 -7.00
C TYR A 449 22.39 9.42 -6.56
N GLY A 450 22.31 10.03 -5.37
CA GLY A 450 21.06 10.57 -4.84
C GLY A 450 21.27 11.80 -3.97
N ILE A 451 20.28 12.69 -4.00
CA ILE A 451 20.14 13.85 -3.12
C ILE A 451 18.74 13.79 -2.53
N ASP A 452 18.66 13.83 -1.20
CA ASP A 452 17.40 13.86 -0.45
C ASP A 452 17.26 15.17 0.32
N ASN A 453 16.02 15.56 0.63
CA ASN A 453 15.69 16.64 1.56
C ASN A 453 16.33 18.02 1.30
N LEU A 454 16.69 18.34 0.05
CA LEU A 454 17.33 19.62 -0.29
C LEU A 454 16.42 20.82 0.02
N ARG A 455 16.94 21.75 0.82
CA ARG A 455 16.33 23.05 1.11
C ARG A 455 17.38 24.16 0.99
N PHE A 456 16.99 25.24 0.33
CA PHE A 456 17.67 26.53 0.36
C PHE A 456 16.99 27.38 1.43
N ILE A 457 17.76 27.85 2.41
CA ILE A 457 17.23 28.55 3.58
C ILE A 457 17.50 30.05 3.39
N GLU A 458 18.77 30.44 3.44
CA GLU A 458 19.19 31.81 3.18
C GLU A 458 19.80 31.96 1.78
N PRO A 459 19.57 33.10 1.10
CA PRO A 459 20.19 33.37 -0.20
C PRO A 459 21.70 33.60 -0.06
N VAL A 460 22.45 33.21 -1.09
CA VAL A 460 23.89 33.50 -1.20
C VAL A 460 24.07 34.65 -2.19
N GLY A 461 24.51 35.81 -1.72
CA GLY A 461 24.76 36.98 -2.55
C GLY A 461 26.14 36.98 -3.20
N ILE A 462 26.34 37.92 -4.13
CA ILE A 462 27.65 38.24 -4.67
C ILE A 462 28.56 38.74 -3.54
N GLY A 463 29.73 38.13 -3.39
CA GLY A 463 30.70 38.41 -2.34
C GLY A 463 30.56 37.53 -1.09
N ASP A 464 29.48 36.75 -0.96
CA ASP A 464 29.32 35.83 0.15
C ASP A 464 30.26 34.63 0.04
N THR A 465 30.75 34.15 1.18
CA THR A 465 31.66 33.02 1.24
C THR A 465 30.97 31.81 1.83
N ILE A 466 30.95 30.71 1.08
CA ILE A 466 30.37 29.45 1.52
C ILE A 466 31.43 28.49 2.07
N GLN A 467 31.03 27.69 3.06
CA GLN A 467 31.80 26.60 3.63
C GLN A 467 30.88 25.42 3.89
N VAL A 468 31.33 24.19 3.61
CA VAL A 468 30.51 23.01 3.77
C VAL A 468 30.98 22.20 4.98
N THR A 469 30.03 21.65 5.72
CA THR A 469 30.27 20.56 6.65
C THR A 469 29.53 19.32 6.17
N LEU A 470 30.29 18.29 5.79
CA LEU A 470 29.80 16.98 5.37
C LEU A 470 29.93 16.03 6.55
N THR A 471 28.86 15.34 6.95
CA THR A 471 28.87 14.41 8.10
C THR A 471 28.26 13.07 7.72
N ALA A 472 28.92 11.96 8.04
CA ALA A 472 28.40 10.60 7.84
C ALA A 472 27.15 10.40 8.72
N LYS A 473 25.96 10.45 8.11
CA LYS A 473 24.69 10.49 8.81
C LYS A 473 24.20 9.11 9.17
N ARG A 474 24.14 8.21 8.19
CA ARG A 474 23.60 6.88 8.36
C ARG A 474 24.27 5.90 7.40
N LYS A 475 24.39 4.65 7.85
CA LYS A 475 24.91 3.54 7.06
C LYS A 475 23.82 2.50 6.86
N VAL A 476 23.58 2.09 5.62
CA VAL A 476 22.65 1.03 5.27
C VAL A 476 23.44 -0.08 4.61
N GLU A 477 23.48 -1.23 5.26
CA GLU A 477 24.11 -2.41 4.68
C GLU A 477 23.26 -2.94 3.53
N LYS A 478 23.92 -3.24 2.41
CA LYS A 478 23.30 -3.91 1.28
C LYS A 478 23.68 -5.38 1.34
N VAL A 479 22.68 -6.26 1.26
CA VAL A 479 22.94 -7.69 1.06
C VAL A 479 23.47 -7.87 -0.35
N LYS A 480 24.65 -8.49 -0.46
CA LYS A 480 25.26 -8.79 -1.76
C LYS A 480 24.37 -9.74 -2.54
N ARG A 481 23.98 -9.35 -3.76
CA ARG A 481 23.30 -10.26 -4.68
C ARG A 481 24.33 -11.15 -5.38
N GLU A 482 23.91 -12.34 -5.80
CA GLU A 482 24.81 -13.33 -6.43
C GLU A 482 25.48 -12.80 -7.72
N ASP A 483 24.82 -11.87 -8.42
CA ASP A 483 25.26 -11.23 -9.65
C ASP A 483 26.15 -10.00 -9.44
N GLU A 484 26.42 -9.59 -8.20
CA GLU A 484 27.25 -8.42 -7.91
C GLU A 484 28.71 -8.82 -7.63
N ASP A 485 29.66 -8.20 -8.32
CA ASP A 485 31.09 -8.50 -8.10
C ASP A 485 31.63 -7.89 -6.80
N ARG A 486 31.13 -6.70 -6.41
CA ARG A 486 31.64 -5.90 -5.29
C ARG A 486 30.72 -5.91 -4.09
N HIS A 487 31.30 -6.03 -2.89
CA HIS A 487 30.57 -5.85 -1.64
C HIS A 487 30.40 -4.35 -1.38
N THR A 488 29.16 -3.88 -1.22
CA THR A 488 28.86 -2.44 -1.12
C THR A 488 27.87 -2.15 -0.01
N GLY A 489 27.83 -0.89 0.42
CA GLY A 489 26.83 -0.35 1.33
C GLY A 489 26.46 1.07 0.93
N ILE A 490 25.33 1.56 1.43
CA ILE A 490 24.88 2.94 1.18
C ILE A 490 25.25 3.78 2.40
N VAL A 491 26.03 4.84 2.19
CA VAL A 491 26.27 5.86 3.21
C VAL A 491 25.48 7.10 2.84
N ILE A 492 24.61 7.51 3.75
CA ILE A 492 23.86 8.76 3.69
C ILE A 492 24.66 9.79 4.46
N TRP A 493 24.86 10.97 3.87
CA TRP A 493 25.59 12.06 4.49
C TRP A 493 24.70 13.28 4.68
N ASP A 494 24.81 13.93 5.82
CA ASP A 494 24.22 15.25 6.09
C ASP A 494 25.19 16.33 5.59
N VAL A 495 24.69 17.21 4.73
CA VAL A 495 25.48 18.30 4.12
C VAL A 495 24.91 19.63 4.57
N GLU A 496 25.69 20.37 5.36
CA GLU A 496 25.36 21.71 5.82
C GLU A 496 26.27 22.75 5.16
N VAL A 497 25.69 23.65 4.37
CA VAL A 497 26.41 24.77 3.75
C VAL A 497 26.14 26.03 4.56
N HIS A 498 27.20 26.66 5.04
CA HIS A 498 27.12 27.90 5.83
C HIS A 498 27.83 29.06 5.13
N ASN A 499 27.38 30.29 5.38
CA ASN A 499 28.06 31.50 4.93
C ASN A 499 29.12 32.01 5.94
N GLN A 500 29.74 33.16 5.65
CA GLN A 500 30.71 33.82 6.54
C GLN A 500 30.13 34.21 7.91
N HIS A 501 28.81 34.35 8.01
CA HIS A 501 28.08 34.69 9.25
C HIS A 501 27.66 33.44 10.04
N GLN A 502 28.04 32.24 9.59
CA GLN A 502 27.60 30.95 10.14
C GLN A 502 26.10 30.71 10.04
N GLU A 503 25.44 31.36 9.09
CA GLU A 503 24.04 31.11 8.76
C GLU A 503 23.98 29.93 7.78
N LEU A 504 23.01 29.04 7.97
CA LEU A 504 22.80 27.87 7.13
C LEU A 504 22.11 28.31 5.83
N VAL A 505 22.81 28.24 4.70
CA VAL A 505 22.29 28.67 3.39
C VAL A 505 21.64 27.52 2.62
N ALA A 506 22.20 26.32 2.74
CA ALA A 506 21.65 25.13 2.11
C ALA A 506 21.86 23.90 3.01
N LEU A 507 20.88 23.01 2.99
CA LEU A 507 20.87 21.77 3.74
C LEU A 507 20.28 20.65 2.90
N TYR A 508 20.96 19.51 2.87
CA TYR A 508 20.51 18.33 2.14
C TYR A 508 21.21 17.07 2.62
N ASP A 509 20.67 15.93 2.23
CA ASP A 509 21.33 14.64 2.38
C ASP A 509 21.88 14.17 1.02
N ILE A 510 23.03 13.51 0.99
CA ILE A 510 23.52 12.80 -0.21
C ILE A 510 23.63 11.30 0.04
N LEU A 511 23.34 10.52 -1.01
CA LEU A 511 23.36 9.06 -0.98
C LEU A 511 24.52 8.57 -1.83
N THR A 512 25.47 7.92 -1.15
CA THR A 512 26.67 7.38 -1.78
C THR A 512 26.72 5.88 -1.66
N LEU A 513 27.06 5.21 -2.76
CA LEU A 513 27.43 3.81 -2.76
C LEU A 513 28.91 3.71 -2.42
N VAL A 514 29.24 3.01 -1.34
CA VAL A 514 30.60 2.89 -0.80
C VAL A 514 30.99 1.42 -0.73
N GLU A 515 32.22 1.13 -1.13
CA GLU A 515 32.80 -0.20 -1.05
C GLU A 515 32.94 -0.68 0.40
N ARG A 516 32.70 -1.97 0.59
CA ARG A 516 32.88 -2.69 1.85
C ARG A 516 34.06 -3.65 1.74
N GLU A 517 34.69 -3.94 2.87
CA GLU A 517 35.68 -5.00 2.93
C GLU A 517 34.98 -6.37 2.74
N LYS A 518 35.69 -7.33 2.12
CA LYS A 518 35.21 -8.72 2.01
C LYS A 518 35.25 -9.33 3.42
N ARG A 519 34.07 -9.66 3.97
CA ARG A 519 33.96 -10.47 5.20
C ARG A 519 33.89 -11.95 4.87
#